data_AF-A0A932ZGN5-F1
#
_entry.id   AF-A0A932ZGN5-F1
#
_cell.length_a   1.000
_cell.length_b   1.000
_cell.length_c   1.000
_cell.angle_alpha   90.00
_cell.angle_beta   90.00
_cell.angle_gamma   90.00
#
_symmetry.space_group_name_H-M   'P 1'
#
loop_
_entity.id
_entity.type
_entity.pdbx_description
1 polymer ?
#
loop_
_entity_poly.entity_id
_entity_poly.type
_entity_poly.pdbx_seq_one_letter_code
_entity_poly.pdbx_strand_id
1 'polypeptide(L)'
;MTQTHVQLEGASAAELLARAYEHAYEQGWTDGLPIIPATEEALERFVAASGRAADDTIGVLPPRKGRATVEVIAVNAIMAGCRAEYMPVIIAAVEGLTDPSYPLEFMQVTTNPMTPFLLVNGPVRRTLEINFGTGCLGPGWRANATIGRAIRLIMINVGGALPGIYSKVSFGSPLRYSYICGENEEENPWTPFHIDRGFARNSSVVTVFKASNFCNISGGEGVGPDEILRQIATNMPPMYGG
;
A
#
# COMPACT_ATOMS: atom_id res chain seq x y z
N MET A 1 -0.93 -20.70 -20.01
CA MET A 1 -2.38 -20.93 -19.90
C MET A 1 -2.77 -20.53 -18.49
N THR A 2 -3.17 -19.28 -18.29
CA THR A 2 -3.53 -18.78 -16.96
C THR A 2 -5.02 -19.03 -16.82
N GLN A 3 -5.42 -19.93 -15.91
CA GLN A 3 -6.83 -20.05 -15.55
C GLN A 3 -7.28 -18.69 -14.99
N THR A 4 -8.12 -17.98 -15.75
CA THR A 4 -8.66 -16.67 -15.37
C THR A 4 -9.72 -16.80 -14.28
N HIS A 5 -10.31 -17.99 -14.12
CA HIS A 5 -11.34 -18.28 -13.13
C HIS A 5 -11.01 -19.59 -12.41
N VAL A 6 -11.10 -19.59 -11.08
CA VAL A 6 -10.97 -20.77 -10.23
C VAL A 6 -12.33 -21.08 -9.66
N GLN A 7 -12.82 -22.30 -9.88
CA GLN A 7 -14.04 -22.79 -9.24
C GLN A 7 -13.69 -23.52 -7.94
N LEU A 8 -14.25 -23.04 -6.83
CA LEU A 8 -14.12 -23.63 -5.51
C LEU A 8 -15.51 -23.85 -4.93
N GLU A 9 -15.71 -24.99 -4.29
CA GLU A 9 -16.95 -25.35 -3.62
C GLU A 9 -16.66 -25.63 -2.14
N GLY A 10 -17.67 -25.50 -1.29
CA GLY A 10 -17.59 -25.86 0.13
C GLY A 10 -18.98 -26.18 0.65
N ALA A 11 -19.10 -27.09 1.62
CA ALA A 11 -20.38 -27.46 2.22
C ALA A 11 -20.95 -26.33 3.11
N SER A 12 -20.13 -25.32 3.42
CA SER A 12 -20.53 -24.11 4.14
C SER A 12 -19.71 -22.89 3.68
N ALA A 13 -20.18 -21.69 4.02
CA ALA A 13 -19.41 -20.46 3.77
C ALA A 13 -18.04 -20.46 4.47
N ALA A 14 -17.96 -21.02 5.69
CA ALA A 14 -16.70 -21.12 6.42
C ALA A 14 -15.70 -22.02 5.70
N GLU A 15 -16.16 -23.18 5.22
CA GLU A 15 -15.31 -24.10 4.46
C GLU A 15 -14.86 -23.48 3.13
N LEU A 16 -15.78 -22.83 2.41
CA LEU A 16 -15.44 -22.17 1.14
C LEU A 16 -14.37 -21.08 1.33
N LEU A 17 -14.50 -20.24 2.36
CA LEU A 17 -13.52 -19.19 2.65
C LEU A 17 -12.16 -19.78 3.05
N ALA A 18 -12.14 -20.83 3.87
CA ALA A 18 -10.90 -21.52 4.24
C ALA A 18 -10.22 -22.12 3.00
N ARG A 19 -10.97 -22.86 2.15
CA ARG A 19 -10.43 -23.45 0.92
C ARG A 19 -9.92 -22.39 -0.06
N ALA A 20 -10.62 -21.26 -0.19
CA ALA A 20 -10.18 -20.17 -1.04
C ALA A 20 -8.89 -19.52 -0.55
N TYR A 21 -8.74 -19.37 0.78
CA TYR A 21 -7.50 -18.89 1.36
C TYR A 21 -6.34 -19.87 1.13
N GLU A 22 -6.52 -21.16 1.46
CA GLU A 22 -5.47 -22.18 1.28
C GLU A 22 -5.05 -22.27 -0.20
N HIS A 23 -6.01 -22.28 -1.12
CA HIS A 23 -5.71 -22.26 -2.56
C HIS A 23 -4.89 -21.01 -2.94
N ALA A 24 -5.32 -19.82 -2.54
CA ALA A 24 -4.60 -18.59 -2.86
C ALA A 24 -3.19 -18.56 -2.22
N TYR A 25 -3.03 -19.13 -1.02
CA TYR A 25 -1.75 -19.25 -0.35
C TYR A 25 -0.80 -20.20 -1.10
N GLU A 26 -1.28 -21.39 -1.51
CA GLU A 26 -0.53 -22.36 -2.30
C GLU A 26 -0.08 -21.79 -3.65
N GLN A 27 -0.92 -20.97 -4.29
CA GLN A 27 -0.57 -20.29 -5.55
C GLN A 27 0.37 -19.09 -5.35
N GLY A 28 0.69 -18.72 -4.11
CA GLY A 28 1.52 -17.56 -3.80
C GLY A 28 0.82 -16.22 -4.10
N TRP A 29 -0.51 -16.18 -4.03
CA TRP A 29 -1.29 -14.97 -4.32
C TRP A 29 -1.56 -14.09 -3.11
N THR A 30 -1.10 -14.53 -1.93
CA THR A 30 -1.30 -13.84 -0.66
C THR A 30 0.03 -13.40 -0.06
N ASP A 31 -0.07 -12.53 0.91
CA ASP A 31 1.01 -12.09 1.79
C ASP A 31 1.12 -12.96 3.06
N GLY A 32 0.43 -14.11 3.10
CA GLY A 32 0.30 -14.96 4.28
C GLY A 32 -0.85 -14.59 5.21
N LEU A 33 -1.61 -13.52 4.90
CA LEU A 33 -2.87 -13.20 5.58
C LEU A 33 -4.07 -13.72 4.78
N PRO A 34 -5.22 -14.01 5.43
CA PRO A 34 -6.46 -14.41 4.74
C PRO A 34 -6.90 -13.40 3.68
N ILE A 35 -7.55 -13.88 2.62
CA ILE A 35 -8.07 -13.05 1.52
C ILE A 35 -9.59 -13.15 1.42
N ILE A 36 -10.20 -12.13 0.80
CA ILE A 36 -11.59 -12.22 0.34
C ILE A 36 -11.58 -12.68 -1.13
N PRO A 37 -12.27 -13.77 -1.50
CA PRO A 37 -12.35 -14.18 -2.90
C PRO A 37 -13.02 -13.10 -3.76
N ALA A 38 -12.38 -12.73 -4.87
CA ALA A 38 -12.94 -11.77 -5.81
C ALA A 38 -14.00 -12.44 -6.70
N THR A 39 -15.28 -12.19 -6.41
CA THR A 39 -16.39 -12.61 -7.26
C THR A 39 -16.59 -11.63 -8.41
N GLU A 40 -17.25 -12.07 -9.49
CA GLU A 40 -17.58 -11.19 -10.64
C GLU A 40 -18.40 -9.98 -10.20
N GLU A 41 -19.41 -10.18 -9.36
CA GLU A 41 -20.25 -9.10 -8.82
C GLU A 41 -19.43 -8.09 -7.98
N ALA A 42 -18.47 -8.56 -7.19
CA ALA A 42 -17.58 -7.67 -6.44
C ALA A 42 -16.64 -6.91 -7.38
N LEU A 43 -16.13 -7.58 -8.41
CA LEU A 43 -15.24 -7.01 -9.41
C LEU A 43 -15.93 -5.87 -10.17
N GLU A 44 -17.15 -6.08 -10.65
CA GLU A 44 -17.95 -5.07 -11.34
C GLU A 44 -18.12 -3.80 -10.50
N ARG A 45 -18.44 -3.94 -9.21
CA ARG A 45 -18.57 -2.79 -8.30
C ARG A 45 -17.27 -2.01 -8.13
N PHE A 46 -16.14 -2.71 -8.03
CA PHE A 46 -14.82 -2.06 -7.88
C PHE A 46 -14.38 -1.37 -9.18
N VAL A 47 -14.58 -2.01 -10.33
CA VAL A 47 -14.32 -1.39 -11.63
C VAL A 47 -15.19 -0.14 -11.79
N ALA A 48 -16.49 -0.21 -11.50
CA ALA A 48 -17.37 0.96 -11.56
C ALA A 48 -16.91 2.10 -10.63
N ALA A 49 -16.51 1.78 -9.39
CA ALA A 49 -16.01 2.78 -8.43
C ALA A 49 -14.68 3.43 -8.84
N SER A 50 -13.94 2.83 -9.77
CA SER A 50 -12.72 3.44 -10.32
C SER A 50 -12.99 4.59 -11.29
N GLY A 51 -14.18 4.63 -11.89
CA GLY A 51 -14.51 5.56 -12.98
C GLY A 51 -13.76 5.31 -14.29
N ARG A 52 -13.14 4.13 -14.46
CA ARG A 52 -12.34 3.73 -15.63
C ARG A 52 -12.80 2.39 -16.21
N ALA A 53 -12.37 2.05 -17.43
CA ALA A 53 -12.69 0.76 -18.04
C ALA A 53 -11.85 -0.37 -17.42
N ALA A 54 -12.37 -1.59 -17.41
CA ALA A 54 -11.73 -2.75 -16.76
C ALA A 54 -10.33 -3.05 -17.33
N ASP A 55 -10.16 -2.89 -18.63
CA ASP A 55 -8.93 -3.17 -19.39
C ASP A 55 -7.95 -1.99 -19.44
N ASP A 56 -8.33 -0.82 -18.92
CA ASP A 56 -7.45 0.34 -18.82
C ASP A 56 -6.20 -0.02 -18.03
N THR A 57 -5.04 0.06 -18.68
CA THR A 57 -3.75 -0.25 -18.07
C THR A 57 -3.22 0.99 -17.35
N ILE A 58 -3.11 0.90 -16.02
CA ILE A 58 -2.59 1.98 -15.18
C ILE A 58 -1.06 2.01 -15.20
N GLY A 59 -0.42 0.85 -15.25
CA GLY A 59 1.04 0.77 -15.31
C GLY A 59 1.56 -0.66 -15.50
N VAL A 60 2.87 -0.78 -15.61
CA VAL A 60 3.57 -2.06 -15.73
C VAL A 60 4.50 -2.23 -14.55
N LEU A 61 4.25 -3.24 -13.71
CA LEU A 61 5.00 -3.41 -12.46
C LEU A 61 6.21 -4.34 -12.67
N PRO A 62 7.43 -3.88 -12.37
CA PRO A 62 8.61 -4.74 -12.29
C PRO A 62 8.54 -5.64 -11.03
N PRO A 63 9.41 -6.67 -10.92
CA PRO A 63 10.34 -7.15 -11.96
C PRO A 63 9.68 -8.01 -13.04
N ARG A 64 8.50 -8.60 -12.78
CA ARG A 64 7.81 -9.47 -13.75
C ARG A 64 7.26 -8.73 -14.96
N LYS A 65 7.21 -7.39 -14.91
CA LYS A 65 6.61 -6.51 -15.93
C LYS A 65 5.15 -6.89 -16.22
N GLY A 66 4.43 -7.24 -15.15
CA GLY A 66 2.99 -7.51 -15.23
C GLY A 66 2.21 -6.23 -15.50
N ARG A 67 1.16 -6.32 -16.31
CA ARG A 67 0.26 -5.21 -16.59
C ARG A 67 -0.75 -5.06 -15.45
N ALA A 68 -0.78 -3.90 -14.80
CA ALA A 68 -1.82 -3.55 -13.85
C ALA A 68 -2.97 -2.86 -14.59
N THR A 69 -3.94 -3.66 -15.05
CA THR A 69 -5.23 -3.12 -15.49
C THR A 69 -6.12 -2.79 -14.29
N VAL A 70 -7.15 -1.98 -14.51
CA VAL A 70 -8.15 -1.65 -13.47
C VAL A 70 -8.77 -2.92 -12.89
N GLU A 71 -9.11 -3.91 -13.72
CA GLU A 71 -9.64 -5.21 -13.28
C GLU A 71 -8.66 -5.94 -12.35
N VAL A 72 -7.39 -6.03 -12.76
CA VAL A 72 -6.35 -6.70 -11.95
C VAL A 72 -6.12 -5.96 -10.63
N ILE A 73 -6.12 -4.63 -10.64
CA ILE A 73 -6.04 -3.81 -9.42
C ILE A 73 -7.24 -4.09 -8.51
N ALA A 74 -8.45 -4.13 -9.08
CA ALA A 74 -9.69 -4.40 -8.35
C ALA A 74 -9.69 -5.78 -7.69
N VAL A 75 -9.26 -6.83 -8.39
CA VAL A 75 -9.11 -8.19 -7.81
C VAL A 75 -8.21 -8.16 -6.58
N ASN A 76 -7.04 -7.51 -6.66
CA ASN A 76 -6.12 -7.40 -5.52
C ASN A 76 -6.68 -6.54 -4.38
N ALA A 77 -7.43 -5.48 -4.70
CA ALA A 77 -8.10 -4.65 -3.71
C ALA A 77 -9.18 -5.44 -2.95
N ILE A 78 -9.98 -6.24 -3.66
CA ILE A 78 -10.99 -7.13 -3.06
C ILE A 78 -10.30 -8.14 -2.16
N MET A 79 -9.26 -8.83 -2.65
CA MET A 79 -8.48 -9.80 -1.86
C MET A 79 -7.94 -9.20 -0.57
N ALA A 80 -7.48 -7.94 -0.60
CA ALA A 80 -7.00 -7.22 0.57
C ALA A 80 -8.11 -6.82 1.58
N GLY A 81 -9.39 -6.90 1.19
CA GLY A 81 -10.53 -6.51 2.01
C GLY A 81 -10.94 -5.05 1.88
N CYS A 82 -10.52 -4.37 0.80
CA CYS A 82 -10.88 -2.98 0.55
C CYS A 82 -12.40 -2.78 0.43
N ARG A 83 -12.84 -1.53 0.49
CA ARG A 83 -14.14 -1.13 -0.06
C ARG A 83 -13.93 -0.56 -1.46
N ALA A 84 -14.97 -0.60 -2.29
CA ALA A 84 -14.89 -0.15 -3.68
C ALA A 84 -14.50 1.34 -3.79
N GLU A 85 -14.94 2.18 -2.83
CA GLU A 85 -14.66 3.63 -2.83
C GLU A 85 -13.17 3.95 -2.65
N TYR A 86 -12.34 2.96 -2.30
CA TYR A 86 -10.89 3.14 -2.18
C TYR A 86 -10.15 3.08 -3.52
N MET A 87 -10.82 2.62 -4.59
CA MET A 87 -10.20 2.43 -5.91
C MET A 87 -9.47 3.66 -6.46
N PRO A 88 -10.01 4.90 -6.36
CA PRO A 88 -9.28 6.08 -6.83
C PRO A 88 -7.92 6.28 -6.12
N VAL A 89 -7.84 6.02 -4.82
CA VAL A 89 -6.57 6.11 -4.06
C VAL A 89 -5.60 5.01 -4.44
N ILE A 90 -6.10 3.78 -4.64
CA ILE A 90 -5.28 2.63 -5.05
C ILE A 90 -4.71 2.87 -6.46
N ILE A 91 -5.53 3.36 -7.40
CA ILE A 91 -5.10 3.68 -8.76
C ILE A 91 -4.04 4.78 -8.74
N ALA A 92 -4.28 5.89 -8.03
CA ALA A 92 -3.30 6.98 -7.90
C ALA A 92 -1.97 6.49 -7.29
N ALA A 93 -2.02 5.59 -6.32
CA ALA A 93 -0.83 4.96 -5.77
C ALA A 93 -0.09 4.09 -6.81
N VAL A 94 -0.82 3.32 -7.63
CA VAL A 94 -0.21 2.52 -8.72
C VAL A 94 0.41 3.41 -9.80
N GLU A 95 -0.24 4.52 -10.15
CA GLU A 95 0.33 5.55 -11.04
C GLU A 95 1.66 6.06 -10.46
N GLY A 96 1.69 6.47 -9.19
CA GLY A 96 2.91 6.93 -8.54
C GLY A 96 4.01 5.85 -8.41
N LEU A 97 3.62 4.59 -8.20
CA LEU A 97 4.55 3.45 -8.14
C LEU A 97 5.20 3.12 -9.49
N THR A 98 4.51 3.44 -10.58
CA THR A 98 4.96 3.16 -11.95
C THR A 98 5.48 4.40 -12.67
N ASP A 99 5.52 5.54 -11.98
CA ASP A 99 6.20 6.73 -12.45
C ASP A 99 7.70 6.43 -12.68
N PRO A 100 8.28 6.81 -13.83
CA PRO A 100 9.68 6.54 -14.15
C PRO A 100 10.70 7.11 -13.15
N SER A 101 10.34 8.15 -12.40
CA SER A 101 11.17 8.74 -11.35
C SER A 101 11.16 7.92 -10.05
N TYR A 102 10.20 7.01 -9.88
CA TYR A 102 10.08 6.18 -8.69
C TYR A 102 10.84 4.85 -8.86
N PRO A 103 11.81 4.50 -7.98
CA PRO A 103 12.72 3.38 -8.18
C PRO A 103 12.13 2.02 -7.75
N LEU A 104 10.93 1.68 -8.22
CA LEU A 104 10.19 0.49 -7.77
C LEU A 104 10.95 -0.83 -8.03
N GLU A 105 11.56 -0.99 -9.20
CA GLU A 105 12.29 -2.22 -9.54
C GLU A 105 13.42 -2.48 -8.54
N PHE A 106 14.25 -1.47 -8.30
CA PHE A 106 15.31 -1.51 -7.30
C PHE A 106 14.75 -1.86 -5.91
N MET A 107 13.65 -1.22 -5.49
CA MET A 107 13.03 -1.48 -4.19
C MET A 107 12.48 -2.91 -4.04
N GLN A 108 12.08 -3.55 -5.14
CA GLN A 108 11.56 -4.92 -5.06
C GLN A 108 12.67 -5.97 -4.98
N VAL A 109 13.83 -5.73 -5.61
CA VAL A 109 14.94 -6.69 -5.66
C VAL A 109 16.08 -6.39 -4.67
N THR A 110 15.97 -5.33 -3.87
CA THR A 110 16.97 -4.99 -2.84
C THR A 110 16.95 -5.95 -1.65
N THR A 111 18.07 -6.02 -0.94
CA THR A 111 18.21 -6.72 0.35
C THR A 111 17.69 -5.92 1.54
N ASN A 112 17.49 -4.60 1.40
CA ASN A 112 16.96 -3.73 2.44
C ASN A 112 15.41 -3.84 2.52
N PRO A 113 14.77 -3.86 3.71
CA PRO A 113 13.31 -3.83 3.86
C PRO A 113 12.67 -2.48 3.47
N MET A 114 12.88 -2.06 2.22
CA MET A 114 12.20 -0.91 1.64
C MET A 114 10.77 -1.29 1.22
N THR A 115 9.86 -0.34 1.35
CA THR A 115 8.47 -0.46 0.91
C THR A 115 7.91 0.90 0.55
N PRO A 116 6.93 0.99 -0.36
CA PRO A 116 6.24 2.23 -0.60
C PRO A 116 5.51 2.70 0.65
N PHE A 117 5.74 3.94 1.05
CA PHE A 117 4.92 4.66 2.02
C PHE A 117 3.98 5.60 1.28
N LEU A 118 2.68 5.46 1.52
CA LEU A 118 1.66 6.31 0.94
C LEU A 118 1.28 7.42 1.93
N LEU A 119 1.55 8.66 1.57
CA LEU A 119 1.01 9.83 2.26
C LEU A 119 -0.19 10.35 1.46
N VAL A 120 -1.37 10.34 2.08
CA VAL A 120 -2.61 10.80 1.47
C VAL A 120 -2.93 12.20 1.97
N ASN A 121 -3.34 13.08 1.07
CA ASN A 121 -3.63 14.49 1.33
C ASN A 121 -5.04 14.90 0.88
N GLY A 122 -5.52 16.02 1.42
CA GLY A 122 -6.77 16.66 1.04
C GLY A 122 -8.02 15.96 1.60
N PRO A 123 -9.21 16.33 1.08
CA PRO A 123 -10.50 15.94 1.68
C PRO A 123 -10.76 14.42 1.69
N VAL A 124 -10.17 13.67 0.74
CA VAL A 124 -10.32 12.20 0.66
C VAL A 124 -9.89 11.49 1.95
N ARG A 125 -8.94 12.05 2.71
CA ARG A 125 -8.52 11.50 4.01
C ARG A 125 -9.71 11.31 4.95
N ARG A 126 -10.60 12.30 5.00
CA ARG A 126 -11.81 12.28 5.83
C ARG A 126 -12.90 11.44 5.18
N THR A 127 -13.12 11.61 3.87
CA THR A 127 -14.18 10.88 3.12
C THR A 127 -14.00 9.37 3.16
N LEU A 128 -12.77 8.88 3.09
CA LEU A 128 -12.45 7.44 3.10
C LEU A 128 -11.98 6.94 4.47
N GLU A 129 -12.04 7.79 5.50
CA GLU A 129 -11.61 7.44 6.87
C GLU A 129 -10.16 6.90 6.93
N ILE A 130 -9.27 7.50 6.12
CA ILE A 130 -7.84 7.22 6.17
C ILE A 130 -7.28 7.91 7.40
N ASN A 131 -6.71 7.14 8.32
CA ASN A 131 -6.19 7.64 9.58
C ASN A 131 -4.96 8.53 9.37
N PHE A 132 -4.94 9.62 10.13
CA PHE A 132 -3.85 10.60 10.27
C PHE A 132 -3.66 11.05 11.73
N GLY A 133 -4.33 10.40 12.69
CA GLY A 133 -4.36 10.84 14.10
C GLY A 133 -3.85 9.77 15.07
N THR A 134 -4.56 9.59 16.18
CA THR A 134 -4.21 8.59 17.20
C THR A 134 -4.09 7.19 16.61
N GLY A 135 -3.02 6.47 16.97
CA GLY A 135 -2.76 5.12 16.45
C GLY A 135 -2.40 5.08 14.97
N CYS A 136 -2.07 6.22 14.35
CA CYS A 136 -1.63 6.28 12.95
C CYS A 136 -0.46 5.30 12.70
N LEU A 137 -0.44 4.70 11.50
CA LEU A 137 0.48 3.62 11.10
C LEU A 137 0.31 2.31 11.90
N GLY A 138 -0.62 2.26 12.85
CA GLY A 138 -1.03 1.06 13.57
C GLY A 138 -2.32 0.43 13.01
N PRO A 139 -2.78 -0.69 13.61
CA PRO A 139 -4.05 -1.32 13.25
C PRO A 139 -5.26 -0.51 13.73
N GLY A 140 -6.44 -0.85 13.22
CA GLY A 140 -7.73 -0.29 13.69
C GLY A 140 -8.52 0.45 12.62
N TRP A 141 -7.86 0.92 11.55
CA TRP A 141 -8.51 1.61 10.44
C TRP A 141 -8.50 0.77 9.18
N ARG A 142 -9.70 0.40 8.72
CA ARG A 142 -9.88 -0.45 7.53
C ARG A 142 -9.21 0.16 6.29
N ALA A 143 -9.37 1.47 6.07
CA ALA A 143 -8.77 2.14 4.91
C ALA A 143 -7.25 1.96 4.88
N ASN A 144 -6.54 2.32 5.95
CA ASN A 144 -5.09 2.15 6.03
C ASN A 144 -4.68 0.68 5.89
N ALA A 145 -5.31 -0.21 6.65
CA ALA A 145 -4.95 -1.63 6.66
C ALA A 145 -5.12 -2.27 5.27
N THR A 146 -6.23 -1.99 4.59
CA THR A 146 -6.59 -2.66 3.33
C THR A 146 -6.02 -1.98 2.10
N ILE A 147 -5.90 -0.64 2.05
CA ILE A 147 -5.27 0.06 0.93
C ILE A 147 -3.78 -0.27 0.86
N GLY A 148 -3.06 -0.16 1.98
CA GLY A 148 -1.64 -0.51 2.01
C GLY A 148 -1.40 -1.98 1.66
N ARG A 149 -2.28 -2.88 2.14
CA ARG A 149 -2.24 -4.30 1.78
C ARG A 149 -2.58 -4.56 0.32
N ALA A 150 -3.54 -3.83 -0.26
CA ALA A 150 -3.86 -3.93 -1.68
C ALA A 150 -2.63 -3.60 -2.54
N ILE A 151 -1.89 -2.54 -2.20
CA ILE A 151 -0.62 -2.22 -2.86
C ILE A 151 0.38 -3.37 -2.73
N ARG A 152 0.50 -3.97 -1.54
CA ARG A 152 1.40 -5.11 -1.35
C ARG A 152 0.99 -6.31 -2.22
N LEU A 153 -0.29 -6.65 -2.27
CA LEU A 153 -0.80 -7.72 -3.13
C LEU A 153 -0.60 -7.41 -4.61
N ILE A 154 -0.83 -6.18 -5.06
CA ILE A 154 -0.54 -5.75 -6.45
C ILE A 154 0.95 -5.94 -6.78
N MET A 155 1.86 -5.55 -5.88
CA MET A 155 3.29 -5.79 -6.07
C MET A 155 3.63 -7.28 -6.14
N ILE A 156 3.00 -8.13 -5.32
CA ILE A 156 3.19 -9.59 -5.34
C ILE A 156 2.63 -10.21 -6.62
N ASN A 157 1.35 -9.99 -6.90
CA ASN A 157 0.59 -10.71 -7.93
C ASN A 157 0.84 -10.15 -9.33
N VAL A 158 1.08 -8.85 -9.46
CA VAL A 158 1.37 -8.20 -10.76
C VAL A 158 2.87 -8.09 -10.98
N GLY A 159 3.56 -7.46 -10.02
CA GLY A 159 5.01 -7.23 -10.07
C GLY A 159 5.84 -8.50 -9.87
N GLY A 160 5.31 -9.51 -9.19
CA GLY A 160 6.04 -10.74 -8.86
C GLY A 160 6.86 -10.63 -7.58
N ALA A 161 6.62 -9.66 -6.70
CA ALA A 161 7.42 -9.34 -5.50
C ALA A 161 7.39 -10.38 -4.35
N LEU A 162 7.29 -11.67 -4.66
CA LEU A 162 7.26 -12.76 -3.70
C LEU A 162 8.61 -12.89 -2.97
N PRO A 163 8.61 -12.93 -1.61
CA PRO A 163 9.81 -13.16 -0.81
C PRO A 163 10.55 -14.44 -1.23
N GLY A 164 11.87 -14.38 -1.33
CA GLY A 164 12.71 -15.53 -1.71
C GLY A 164 12.77 -15.81 -3.22
N ILE A 165 11.68 -15.53 -3.96
CA ILE A 165 11.64 -15.73 -5.42
C ILE A 165 12.26 -14.53 -6.13
N TYR A 166 11.55 -13.39 -6.16
CA TYR A 166 12.04 -12.15 -6.77
C TYR A 166 12.44 -11.11 -5.73
N SER A 167 11.70 -11.04 -4.60
CA SER A 167 12.05 -10.14 -3.51
C SER A 167 13.24 -10.69 -2.73
N LYS A 168 14.37 -9.97 -2.75
CA LYS A 168 15.65 -10.38 -2.14
C LYS A 168 15.93 -9.77 -0.76
N VAL A 169 14.92 -9.18 -0.13
CA VAL A 169 15.01 -8.63 1.22
C VAL A 169 15.63 -9.64 2.20
N SER A 170 16.67 -9.24 2.94
CA SER A 170 17.37 -10.13 3.89
C SER A 170 16.60 -10.27 5.20
N PHE A 171 16.26 -9.14 5.83
CA PHE A 171 15.34 -9.07 6.96
C PHE A 171 14.15 -8.21 6.55
N GLY A 172 12.94 -8.72 6.74
CA GLY A 172 11.71 -8.01 6.39
C GLY A 172 11.35 -6.88 7.36
N SER A 173 10.21 -6.23 7.08
CA SER A 173 9.56 -5.28 7.98
C SER A 173 8.05 -5.56 8.02
N PRO A 174 7.40 -5.47 9.20
CA PRO A 174 5.94 -5.49 9.29
C PRO A 174 5.25 -4.41 8.44
N LEU A 175 5.91 -3.29 8.16
CA LEU A 175 5.38 -2.21 7.32
C LEU A 175 5.20 -2.61 5.86
N ARG A 176 5.75 -3.76 5.45
CA ARG A 176 5.50 -4.31 4.11
C ARG A 176 4.09 -4.85 3.94
N TYR A 177 3.33 -5.07 5.02
CA TYR A 177 1.91 -5.42 4.94
C TYR A 177 1.04 -4.20 4.63
N SER A 178 1.33 -3.07 5.27
CA SER A 178 0.67 -1.80 5.00
C SER A 178 1.53 -0.65 5.53
N TYR A 179 1.76 0.35 4.68
CA TYR A 179 2.44 1.59 5.08
C TYR A 179 1.76 2.79 4.43
N ILE A 180 0.73 3.29 5.08
CA ILE A 180 -0.09 4.40 4.60
C ILE A 180 -0.63 5.22 5.76
N CYS A 181 -0.62 6.54 5.60
CA CYS A 181 -1.40 7.44 6.44
C CYS A 181 -1.90 8.63 5.64
N GLY A 182 -2.89 9.33 6.22
CA GLY A 182 -3.15 10.70 5.83
C GLY A 182 -2.15 11.64 6.48
N GLU A 183 -1.96 12.81 5.90
CA GLU A 183 -1.38 13.94 6.61
C GLU A 183 -2.40 14.52 7.61
N ASN A 184 -1.93 14.91 8.81
CA ASN A 184 -2.77 15.63 9.77
C ASN A 184 -2.74 17.14 9.48
N GLU A 185 -3.31 17.54 8.36
CA GLU A 185 -3.23 18.92 7.83
C GLU A 185 -3.77 19.98 8.80
N GLU A 186 -4.69 19.59 9.70
CA GLU A 186 -5.33 20.50 10.65
C GLU A 186 -4.48 20.76 11.92
N GLU A 187 -3.60 19.83 12.28
CA GLU A 187 -2.67 19.94 13.43
C GLU A 187 -1.21 20.05 12.97
N ASN A 188 -0.99 20.32 11.69
CA ASN A 188 0.34 20.53 11.12
C ASN A 188 0.70 22.04 11.16
N PRO A 189 1.79 22.45 11.85
CA PRO A 189 2.23 23.85 11.84
C PRO A 189 2.78 24.31 10.47
N TRP A 190 3.08 23.38 9.56
CA TRP A 190 3.56 23.66 8.20
C TRP A 190 2.42 23.65 7.18
N THR A 191 2.70 24.18 5.99
CA THR A 191 1.82 24.02 4.84
C THR A 191 1.61 22.53 4.56
N PRO A 192 0.36 22.08 4.28
CA PRO A 192 0.11 20.71 3.82
C PRO A 192 1.02 20.29 2.68
N PHE A 193 1.54 19.08 2.76
CA PHE A 193 2.61 18.61 1.88
C PHE A 193 2.24 18.68 0.39
N HIS A 194 1.00 18.35 0.01
CA HIS A 194 0.57 18.43 -1.39
C HIS A 194 0.54 19.87 -1.91
N ILE A 195 0.27 20.86 -1.05
CA ILE A 195 0.29 22.27 -1.44
C ILE A 195 1.71 22.72 -1.73
N ASP A 196 2.69 22.30 -0.91
CA ASP A 196 4.11 22.55 -1.19
C ASP A 196 4.60 21.87 -2.47
N ARG A 197 3.89 20.84 -2.93
CA ARG A 197 4.11 20.18 -4.24
C ARG A 197 3.35 20.83 -5.39
N GLY A 198 2.67 21.95 -5.15
CA GLY A 198 1.97 22.75 -6.17
C GLY A 198 0.53 22.33 -6.43
N PHE A 199 -0.05 21.45 -5.62
CA PHE A 199 -1.47 21.09 -5.74
C PHE A 199 -2.37 22.08 -4.99
N ALA A 200 -3.62 22.20 -5.43
CA ALA A 200 -4.59 23.05 -4.74
C ALA A 200 -4.96 22.47 -3.37
N ARG A 201 -5.31 23.34 -2.41
CA ARG A 201 -5.71 22.93 -1.05
C ARG A 201 -6.80 21.85 -1.04
N ASN A 202 -7.78 21.96 -1.95
CA ASN A 202 -8.91 21.03 -2.02
C ASN A 202 -8.64 19.79 -2.89
N SER A 203 -7.45 19.67 -3.49
CA SER A 203 -7.05 18.49 -4.25
C SER A 203 -6.76 17.34 -3.30
N SER A 204 -7.24 16.14 -3.65
CA SER A 204 -6.83 14.90 -3.01
C SER A 204 -5.66 14.29 -3.77
N VAL A 205 -4.59 13.98 -3.05
CA VAL A 205 -3.30 13.58 -3.63
C VAL A 205 -2.76 12.40 -2.86
N VAL A 206 -2.11 11.47 -3.56
CA VAL A 206 -1.31 10.40 -2.96
C VAL A 206 0.15 10.67 -3.33
N THR A 207 1.01 10.85 -2.33
CA THR A 207 2.45 10.85 -2.53
C THR A 207 3.00 9.47 -2.17
N VAL A 208 3.82 8.91 -3.07
CA VAL A 208 4.49 7.62 -2.85
C VAL A 208 5.95 7.88 -2.50
N PHE A 209 6.36 7.53 -1.29
CA PHE A 209 7.74 7.60 -0.84
C PHE A 209 8.40 6.23 -0.85
N LYS A 210 9.68 6.19 -1.22
CA LYS A 210 10.55 5.06 -0.86
C LYS A 210 10.89 5.19 0.62
N ALA A 211 10.39 4.29 1.46
CA ALA A 211 10.65 4.30 2.89
C ALA A 211 11.15 2.94 3.39
N SER A 212 11.87 2.97 4.51
CA SER A 212 12.18 1.79 5.32
C SER A 212 11.40 1.90 6.65
N ASN A 213 11.81 1.17 7.68
CA ASN A 213 11.24 1.31 9.02
C ASN A 213 11.24 2.75 9.52
N PHE A 214 10.17 3.16 10.21
CA PHE A 214 10.20 4.34 11.04
C PHE A 214 10.79 4.01 12.42
N CYS A 215 11.36 5.01 13.08
CA CYS A 215 11.72 4.92 14.49
C CYS A 215 10.87 5.95 15.25
N ASN A 216 10.34 5.54 16.39
CA ASN A 216 9.76 6.50 17.33
C ASN A 216 10.91 7.19 18.04
N ILE A 217 10.95 8.51 17.97
CA ILE A 217 11.88 9.32 18.74
C ILE A 217 11.15 9.70 20.02
N SER A 218 11.35 8.93 21.07
CA SER A 218 10.82 9.25 22.40
C SER A 218 11.67 10.36 23.02
N GLY A 219 11.01 11.44 23.47
CA GLY A 219 11.67 12.56 24.12
C GLY A 219 12.45 12.14 25.37
N GLY A 220 13.71 12.58 25.45
CA GLY A 220 14.51 12.64 26.68
C GLY A 220 14.17 13.87 27.54
N GLU A 221 14.98 14.13 28.56
CA GLU A 221 14.69 15.03 29.70
C GLU A 221 14.42 16.52 29.35
N GLY A 222 14.69 17.00 28.13
CA GLY A 222 14.41 18.38 27.76
C GLY A 222 13.63 18.61 26.47
N VAL A 223 13.00 19.78 26.43
CA VAL A 223 12.00 20.23 25.45
C VAL A 223 12.52 21.36 24.53
N GLY A 224 13.82 21.65 24.58
CA GLY A 224 14.45 22.71 23.80
C GLY A 224 14.69 22.30 22.33
N PRO A 225 14.69 23.25 21.37
CA PRO A 225 14.94 22.95 19.95
C PRO A 225 16.24 22.18 19.69
N ASP A 226 17.34 22.56 20.35
CA ASP A 226 18.64 21.90 20.21
C ASP A 226 18.61 20.45 20.69
N GLU A 227 17.83 20.17 21.72
CA GLU A 227 17.72 18.83 22.28
C GLU A 227 16.84 17.93 21.41
N ILE A 228 15.72 18.46 20.90
CA ILE A 228 14.88 17.77 19.92
C ILE A 228 15.70 17.43 18.67
N LEU A 229 16.47 18.38 18.14
CA LEU A 229 17.34 18.14 16.99
C LEU A 229 18.42 17.10 17.30
N ARG A 230 19.04 17.16 18.48
CA ARG A 230 20.01 16.14 18.91
C ARG A 230 19.38 14.76 19.02
N GLN A 231 18.17 14.65 19.55
CA GLN A 231 17.45 13.37 19.64
C GLN A 231 17.15 12.79 18.26
N ILE A 232 16.71 13.63 17.31
CA ILE A 232 16.53 13.21 15.91
C ILE A 232 17.86 12.72 15.33
N ALA A 233 18.93 13.52 15.46
CA ALA A 233 20.24 13.19 14.92
C ALA A 233 20.80 11.87 15.48
N THR A 234 20.67 11.63 16.79
CA THR A 234 21.15 10.39 17.44
C THR A 234 20.41 9.14 16.97
N ASN A 235 19.15 9.27 16.54
CA ASN A 235 18.33 8.16 16.05
C ASN A 235 18.40 7.96 14.53
N MET A 236 19.02 8.88 13.79
CA MET A 236 19.25 8.69 12.36
C MET A 236 20.36 7.66 12.16
N PRO A 237 20.11 6.56 11.43
CA PRO A 237 21.18 5.62 11.10
C PRO A 237 22.25 6.36 10.30
N PRO A 238 23.56 6.12 10.57
CA PRO A 238 24.61 6.70 9.75
C PRO A 238 24.39 6.25 8.30
N MET A 239 24.32 7.20 7.37
CA MET A 239 24.41 6.84 5.95
C MET A 239 25.77 6.16 5.74
N TYR A 240 25.77 5.06 4.98
CA TYR A 240 26.97 4.28 4.63
C TYR A 240 28.23 5.17 4.51
N GLY A 241 29.18 4.98 5.42
CA GLY A 241 30.47 5.69 5.45
C GLY A 241 30.56 6.76 6.54
N GLY A 242 31.04 6.36 7.71
CA GLY A 242 31.39 7.20 8.85
C GLY A 242 31.88 6.35 10.01
#